data_AF-A0A1D8GD99-F1
#
_entry.id   AF-A0A1D8GD99-F1
#
_cell.length_a   1.000
_cell.length_b   1.000
_cell.length_c   1.000
_cell.angle_alpha   90.00
_cell.angle_beta   90.00
_cell.angle_gamma   90.00
#
_symmetry.space_group_name_H-M   'P 1'
#
loop_
_entity.id
_entity.type
_entity.pdbx_description
1 polymer ?
#
loop_
_entity_poly.entity_id
_entity_poly.type
_entity_poly.pdbx_seq_one_letter_code
_entity_poly.pdbx_strand_id
1 'polypeptide(L)' 'MQVHSFTLEDVQLLRETVGPSIGVKAAGGIRTFENAVKMLQAGANRLGTSGAVEIITGNLSTSSY' A
#
# COMPACT_ATOMS: atom_id res chain seq x y z
N MET A 1 7.65 9.41 -18.70
CA MET A 1 7.50 10.18 -17.45
C MET A 1 7.53 9.17 -16.31
N GLN A 2 8.59 9.15 -15.52
CA GLN A 2 8.73 8.21 -14.41
C GLN A 2 7.86 8.73 -13.25
N VAL A 3 6.67 8.16 -13.10
CA VAL A 3 5.84 8.37 -11.91
C VAL A 3 6.58 7.75 -10.72
N HIS A 4 6.86 8.55 -9.70
CA HIS A 4 7.45 8.04 -8.46
C HIS A 4 6.39 7.17 -7.76
N SER A 5 6.67 5.86 -7.69
CA SER A 5 5.90 4.91 -6.90
C SER A 5 6.29 5.04 -5.44
N PHE A 6 5.30 5.00 -4.54
CA PHE A 6 5.53 4.93 -3.10
C PHE A 6 6.26 3.62 -2.73
N THR A 7 7.23 3.68 -1.83
CA THR A 7 8.01 2.53 -1.40
C THR A 7 7.67 2.09 0.03
N LEU A 8 8.28 0.99 0.49
CA LEU A 8 8.12 0.52 1.86
C LEU A 8 8.78 1.48 2.85
N GLU A 9 9.91 2.06 2.45
CA GLU A 9 10.69 3.02 3.21
C GLU A 9 9.89 4.30 3.46
N ASP A 10 9.08 4.75 2.48
CA ASP A 10 8.18 5.89 2.66
C ASP A 10 7.16 5.63 3.79
N VAL A 11 6.59 4.42 3.85
CA VAL A 11 5.62 4.05 4.88
C VAL A 11 6.27 3.96 6.25
N GLN A 12 7.47 3.37 6.33
CA GLN A 12 8.24 3.27 7.57
C GLN A 12 8.61 4.65 8.11
N LEU A 13 9.13 5.53 7.24
CA LEU A 13 9.46 6.90 7.60
C LEU A 13 8.24 7.64 8.15
N LEU A 14 7.10 7.54 7.47
CA LEU A 14 5.86 8.16 7.94
C LEU A 14 5.41 7.58 9.28
N ARG A 15 5.47 6.25 9.46
CA ARG A 15 5.14 5.58 10.72
C ARG A 15 6.02 6.08 11.86
N GLU A 16 7.32 6.14 11.66
CA GLU A 16 8.28 6.65 12.66
C GLU A 16 8.00 8.11 13.01
N THR A 17 7.67 8.93 12.01
CA THR A 17 7.40 10.36 12.18
C THR A 17 6.14 10.63 13.00
N VAL A 18 5.05 9.90 12.73
CA VAL A 18 3.75 10.18 13.35
C VAL A 18 3.49 9.38 14.63
N GLY A 19 4.36 8.42 14.96
CA GLY A 19 4.20 7.55 16.12
C GLY A 19 2.94 6.66 16.01
N PRO A 20 2.49 6.03 17.10
CA PRO A 20 1.40 5.05 17.06
C PRO A 20 -0.02 5.66 17.04
N SER A 21 -0.18 6.92 17.43
CA SER A 21 -1.50 7.55 17.62
C SER A 21 -2.15 8.03 16.31
N ILE A 22 -1.35 8.28 15.27
CA ILE A 22 -1.82 8.73 13.97
C ILE A 22 -1.71 7.59 12.95
N GLY A 23 -2.78 7.41 12.18
CA GLY A 23 -2.83 6.38 11.14
C GLY A 23 -2.05 6.74 9.88
N VAL A 24 -1.38 5.76 9.27
CA VAL A 24 -0.69 5.91 7.97
C VAL A 24 -1.51 5.21 6.88
N LYS A 25 -1.76 5.90 5.75
CA LYS A 25 -2.43 5.34 4.57
C LYS A 25 -1.42 5.19 3.43
N ALA A 26 -1.16 3.94 3.02
CA ALA A 26 -0.39 3.65 1.82
C ALA A 26 -1.34 3.61 0.60
N ALA A 27 -1.01 4.26 -0.50
CA ALA A 27 -1.88 4.31 -1.67
C ALA A 27 -1.10 4.47 -2.99
N GLY A 28 -1.68 3.93 -4.07
CA GLY A 28 -1.21 4.14 -5.45
C GLY A 28 -0.34 3.00 -6.00
N GLY A 29 -0.94 1.99 -6.64
CA GLY A 29 -0.18 0.88 -7.26
C GLY A 29 -0.07 -0.38 -6.41
N ILE A 30 -0.81 -0.49 -5.30
CA ILE A 30 -0.96 -1.74 -4.54
C ILE A 30 -1.90 -2.67 -5.33
N ARG A 31 -1.35 -3.69 -5.99
CA ARG A 31 -2.09 -4.58 -6.91
C ARG A 31 -2.06 -6.05 -6.53
N THR A 32 -1.18 -6.44 -5.62
CA THR A 32 -0.98 -7.83 -5.22
C THR A 32 -1.17 -7.98 -3.72
N PHE A 33 -1.60 -9.18 -3.31
CA PHE A 33 -1.68 -9.54 -1.90
C PHE A 33 -0.34 -9.34 -1.18
N GLU A 34 0.76 -9.76 -1.82
CA GLU A 34 2.10 -9.59 -1.26
C GLU A 34 2.45 -8.11 -1.01
N ASN A 35 2.19 -7.22 -1.98
CA ASN A 35 2.44 -5.79 -1.80
C ASN A 35 1.56 -5.21 -0.70
N ALA A 36 0.29 -5.61 -0.62
CA ALA A 36 -0.62 -5.18 0.43
C ALA A 36 -0.09 -5.58 1.82
N VAL A 37 0.36 -6.82 1.99
CA VAL A 37 0.94 -7.32 3.25
C VAL A 37 2.21 -6.55 3.62
N LYS A 38 3.13 -6.35 2.66
CA LYS A 38 4.37 -5.60 2.93
C LYS A 38 4.09 -4.18 3.41
N MET A 39 3.09 -3.50 2.85
CA MET A 39 2.72 -2.14 3.26
C MET A 39 2.11 -2.10 4.68
N LEU A 40 1.30 -3.10 5.04
CA LEU A 40 0.79 -3.23 6.40
C LEU A 40 1.92 -3.50 7.40
N GLN A 41 2.86 -4.38 7.06
CA GLN A 41 4.04 -4.68 7.86
C GLN A 41 4.98 -3.48 8.02
N ALA A 42 5.10 -2.64 6.98
CA ALA A 42 5.84 -1.39 7.02
C ALA A 42 5.21 -0.32 7.95
N GLY A 43 3.97 -0.54 8.40
CA GLY A 43 3.31 0.33 9.38
C GLY A 43 2.11 1.09 8.83
N ALA A 44 1.62 0.81 7.63
CA ALA A 44 0.34 1.35 7.17
C ALA A 44 -0.84 0.75 7.96
N ASN A 45 -1.83 1.56 8.31
CA ASN A 45 -3.09 1.08 8.88
C ASN A 45 -4.19 0.90 7.82
N ARG A 46 -4.04 1.58 6.67
CA ARG A 46 -5.04 1.57 5.61
C ARG A 46 -4.35 1.54 4.25
N LEU A 47 -4.95 0.80 3.32
CA LEU A 47 -4.50 0.71 1.94
C LEU A 47 -5.50 1.43 1.03
N GLY A 48 -5.01 2.27 0.13
CA GLY A 48 -5.78 2.86 -0.96
C GLY A 48 -5.45 2.16 -2.27
N THR A 49 -6.40 1.36 -2.78
CA THR A 49 -6.24 0.60 -4.03
C THR A 49 -7.57 0.50 -4.76
N SER A 50 -7.53 0.50 -6.10
CA SER A 50 -8.67 0.15 -6.97
C SER A 50 -8.78 -1.35 -7.23
N GLY A 51 -7.77 -2.16 -6.88
CA GLY A 51 -7.72 -3.61 -7.11
C GLY A 51 -8.00 -4.44 -5.85
N ALA A 52 -8.84 -3.93 -4.94
CA ALA A 52 -9.05 -4.55 -3.63
C ALA A 52 -9.63 -5.96 -3.73
N VAL A 53 -10.56 -6.19 -4.66
CA VAL A 53 -11.20 -7.50 -4.86
C VAL A 53 -10.16 -8.53 -5.30
N GLU A 54 -9.29 -8.17 -6.23
CA GLU A 54 -8.29 -9.07 -6.77
C GLU A 54 -7.21 -9.40 -5.75
N ILE A 55 -6.82 -8.42 -4.94
CA ILE A 55 -5.94 -8.61 -3.78
C ILE A 55 -6.53 -9.64 -2.81
N ILE A 56 -7.82 -9.56 -2.46
CA ILE A 56 -8.42 -10.47 -1.47
C ILE A 56 -8.76 -11.85 -2.05
N THR A 57 -9.05 -11.96 -3.35
CA THR A 57 -9.34 -13.25 -3.99
C THR A 57 -8.10 -13.94 -4.53
N GLY A 58 -6.93 -13.29 -4.50
CA GLY A 58 -5.69 -13.82 -5.08
C GLY A 58 -5.69 -13.86 -6.61
N ASN A 59 -6.61 -13.15 -7.25
CA ASN A 59 -6.67 -13.06 -8.71
C ASN A 59 -5.78 -11.92 -9.19
N LEU A 60 -5.28 -12.01 -10.42
CA LEU A 60 -4.59 -10.89 -11.06
C LEU A 60 -5.63 -9.86 -11.50
N SER A 61 -5.46 -8.61 -11.06
CA SER A 61 -6.28 -7.50 -11.57
C SER A 61 -5.95 -7.25 -13.03
N THR A 62 -6.99 -7.28 -13.88
CA THR A 62 -6.89 -6.91 -15.30
C THR A 62 -7.17 -5.43 -15.53
N SER A 63 -7.48 -4.68 -14.47
CA SER A 63 -7.80 -3.25 -14.56
C SER A 63 -6.54 -2.42 -14.81
N SER A 64 -6.61 -1.53 -15.80
CA SER A 64 -5.51 -0.64 -16.20
C SER A 64 -5.38 0.63 -15.33
N TYR A 65 -6.22 0.78 -14.31
CA TYR A 65 -6.19 1.87 -13.32
C TYR A 65 -5.65 1.39 -11.99
#